data_AF-A0A9P7XAS7-F1
#
_entry.id   AF-A0A9P7XAS7-F1
#
_cell.length_a   1.000
_cell.length_b   1.000
_cell.length_c   1.000
_cell.angle_alpha   90.00
_cell.angle_beta   90.00
_cell.angle_gamma   90.00
#
_symmetry.space_group_name_H-M   'P 1'
#
loop_
_entity.id
_entity.type
_entity.pdbx_description
1 polymer ?
#
loop_
_entity_poly.entity_id
_entity_poly.type
_entity_poly.pdbx_seq_one_letter_code
_entity_poly.pdbx_strand_id
1 'polypeptide(L)'
;MDSSPPTDNAQEPPTSPRSPLAAFPSIPTPATGGGRPQEFYGFVAWMATSLAWILFLLWAFLPDTWIQAVGIYWYPNREWALLLPAYSIIIAMLTYFTYWALAIVNTPSFSELRAITDSHAHIPPRGLDGEISPYVALLSPDTIPEIYDIPIGVVNRMAYGKRKRLRGPSDFD
;
A
#
# COMPACT_ATOMS: atom_id res chain seq x y z
N MET A 1 0.26 23.99 -80.38
CA MET A 1 0.83 22.64 -80.30
C MET A 1 0.87 22.27 -78.84
N ASP A 2 0.14 21.20 -78.55
CA ASP A 2 -0.22 20.63 -77.25
C ASP A 2 1.01 20.07 -76.52
N SER A 3 1.10 20.31 -75.21
CA SER A 3 2.09 19.66 -74.33
C SER A 3 1.59 19.65 -72.89
N SER A 4 0.67 18.74 -72.58
CA SER A 4 0.40 18.31 -71.20
C SER A 4 1.26 17.08 -70.88
N PRO A 5 2.05 17.07 -69.79
CA PRO A 5 2.69 15.85 -69.29
C PRO A 5 1.74 15.06 -68.36
N PRO A 6 2.00 13.76 -68.14
CA PRO A 6 1.00 12.78 -67.77
C PRO A 6 0.69 12.76 -66.27
N THR A 7 -0.56 12.41 -65.98
CA THR A 7 -1.05 11.93 -64.69
C THR A 7 -0.43 10.57 -64.36
N ASP A 8 0.37 10.48 -63.31
CA ASP A 8 0.32 9.34 -62.38
C ASP A 8 1.06 9.68 -61.09
N ASN A 9 0.41 9.38 -59.96
CA ASN A 9 0.98 8.99 -58.67
C ASN A 9 -0.19 8.98 -57.69
N ALA A 10 -0.98 7.92 -57.79
CA ALA A 10 -1.90 7.49 -56.73
C ALA A 10 -1.11 7.32 -55.42
N GLN A 11 -1.13 8.34 -54.57
CA GLN A 11 -0.62 8.24 -53.22
C GLN A 11 -1.58 7.35 -52.43
N GLU A 12 -1.21 6.08 -52.23
CA GLU A 12 -1.93 5.17 -51.35
C GLU A 12 -2.12 5.83 -49.96
N PRO A 13 -3.32 5.73 -49.36
CA PRO A 13 -3.56 6.33 -48.05
C PRO A 13 -2.61 5.68 -47.02
N PRO A 14 -1.97 6.47 -46.12
CA PRO A 14 -1.01 5.93 -45.17
C PRO A 14 -1.68 4.87 -44.28
N THR A 15 -1.09 3.67 -44.26
CA THR A 15 -1.47 2.45 -43.50
C THR A 15 -1.35 2.60 -41.98
N SER A 16 -1.48 3.81 -41.45
CA SER A 16 -1.49 4.06 -40.01
C SER A 16 -2.93 4.02 -39.49
N PRO A 17 -3.30 3.09 -38.58
CA PRO A 17 -4.60 3.11 -37.93
C PRO A 17 -4.76 4.43 -37.16
N ARG A 18 -5.66 5.31 -37.61
CA ARG A 18 -5.99 6.56 -36.90
C ARG A 18 -7.07 6.29 -35.85
N SER A 19 -6.62 5.72 -34.73
CA SER A 19 -7.38 5.53 -33.48
C SER A 19 -8.14 4.18 -33.35
N PRO A 20 -8.49 3.76 -32.11
CA PRO A 20 -8.64 4.58 -30.92
C PRO A 20 -7.31 4.76 -30.17
N LEU A 21 -6.90 6.02 -29.99
CA LEU A 21 -6.06 6.37 -28.85
C LEU A 21 -6.84 5.88 -27.62
N ALA A 22 -6.23 5.04 -26.79
CA ALA A 22 -6.76 4.81 -25.46
C ALA A 22 -7.04 6.19 -24.84
N ALA A 23 -8.29 6.43 -24.45
CA ALA A 23 -8.61 7.64 -23.72
C ALA A 23 -7.72 7.64 -22.47
N PHE A 24 -6.78 8.58 -22.40
CA PHE A 24 -6.07 8.83 -21.16
C PHE A 24 -7.15 9.02 -20.07
N PRO A 25 -7.06 8.32 -18.94
CA PRO A 25 -8.00 8.58 -17.85
C PRO A 25 -7.93 10.07 -17.56
N SER A 26 -9.08 10.75 -17.57
CA SER A 26 -9.12 12.14 -17.14
C SER A 26 -8.53 12.17 -15.74
N ILE A 27 -7.46 12.95 -15.55
CA ILE A 27 -6.94 13.28 -14.22
C ILE A 27 -8.18 13.60 -13.38
N PRO A 28 -8.41 12.94 -12.24
CA PRO A 28 -9.51 13.29 -11.37
C PRO A 28 -9.35 14.77 -11.07
N THR A 29 -10.18 15.61 -11.68
CA THR A 29 -10.25 17.02 -11.33
C THR A 29 -10.56 16.98 -9.84
N PRO A 30 -9.69 17.54 -8.97
CA PRO A 30 -9.97 17.53 -7.53
C PRO A 30 -11.37 18.09 -7.40
N ALA A 31 -12.27 17.26 -6.86
CA ALA A 31 -13.68 17.56 -6.77
C ALA A 31 -13.77 18.96 -6.18
N THR A 32 -14.12 19.94 -7.03
CA THR A 32 -14.37 21.32 -6.60
C THR A 32 -15.77 21.30 -6.00
N GLY A 33 -15.93 20.48 -4.97
CA GLY A 33 -17.10 20.37 -4.14
C GLY A 33 -16.79 21.07 -2.83
N GLY A 34 -17.00 22.39 -2.79
CA GLY A 34 -17.22 23.18 -1.57
C GLY A 34 -16.35 22.84 -0.36
N GLY A 35 -15.08 22.51 -0.58
CA GLY A 35 -14.16 22.11 0.47
C GLY A 35 -13.83 23.34 1.30
N ARG A 36 -14.42 23.45 2.49
CA ARG A 36 -13.82 24.28 3.52
C ARG A 36 -12.37 23.84 3.65
N PRO A 37 -11.38 24.75 3.57
CA PRO A 37 -10.01 24.31 3.39
C PRO A 37 -9.56 23.64 4.70
N GLN A 38 -9.20 22.36 4.62
CA GLN A 38 -8.89 21.51 5.78
C GLN A 38 -7.73 22.09 6.62
N GLU A 39 -6.88 22.89 6.00
CA GLU A 39 -5.78 23.61 6.63
C GLU A 39 -6.21 24.60 7.72
N PHE A 40 -7.38 25.23 7.59
CA PHE A 40 -7.87 26.18 8.61
C PHE A 40 -8.25 25.46 9.90
N TYR A 41 -8.87 24.28 9.79
CA TYR A 41 -9.21 23.48 10.96
C TYR A 41 -7.96 22.96 11.68
N GLY A 42 -6.94 22.54 10.92
CA GLY A 42 -5.65 22.16 11.47
C GLY A 42 -4.97 23.31 12.23
N PHE A 43 -4.98 24.51 11.64
CA PHE A 43 -4.41 25.70 12.29
C PHE A 43 -5.17 26.08 13.57
N VAL A 44 -6.50 26.12 13.52
CA VAL A 44 -7.34 26.45 14.69
C VAL A 44 -7.17 25.39 15.78
N ALA A 45 -7.15 24.10 15.42
CA ALA A 45 -6.90 23.01 16.37
C ALA A 45 -5.50 23.15 17.00
N TRP A 46 -4.46 23.40 16.19
CA TRP A 46 -3.09 23.58 16.70
C TRP A 46 -2.99 24.78 17.64
N MET A 47 -3.58 25.93 17.31
CA MET A 47 -3.63 27.11 18.17
C MET A 47 -4.38 26.83 19.48
N ALA A 48 -5.56 26.23 19.40
CA ALA A 48 -6.37 25.90 20.57
C ALA A 48 -5.67 24.89 21.48
N THR A 49 -5.09 23.82 20.93
CA THR A 49 -4.32 22.82 21.68
C THR A 49 -3.08 23.42 22.31
N SER A 50 -2.34 24.29 21.59
CA SER A 50 -1.16 24.96 22.12
C SER A 50 -1.51 25.89 23.27
N LEU A 51 -2.59 26.67 23.14
CA LEU A 51 -3.06 27.54 24.21
C LEU A 51 -3.52 26.73 25.43
N ALA A 52 -4.30 25.68 25.23
CA ALA A 52 -4.75 24.78 26.31
C ALA A 52 -3.55 24.11 27.00
N TRP A 53 -2.52 23.72 26.25
CA TRP A 53 -1.29 23.15 26.79
C TRP A 53 -0.52 24.13 27.66
N ILE A 54 -0.35 25.38 27.21
CA ILE A 54 0.31 26.42 28.01
C ILE A 54 -0.48 26.69 29.30
N LEU A 55 -1.81 26.80 29.21
CA LEU A 55 -2.68 26.97 30.38
C LEU A 55 -2.58 25.78 31.34
N PHE A 56 -2.50 24.56 30.82
CA PHE A 56 -2.29 23.35 31.61
C PHE A 56 -0.95 23.39 32.36
N LEU A 57 0.14 23.76 31.70
CA LEU A 57 1.46 23.89 32.34
C LEU A 57 1.46 24.99 33.40
N LEU A 58 0.88 26.14 33.10
CA LEU A 58 0.74 27.23 34.06
C LEU A 58 -0.03 26.73 35.29
N TRP A 59 -1.19 26.10 35.10
CA TRP A 59 -1.97 25.54 36.21
C TRP A 59 -1.20 24.47 37.01
N ALA A 60 -0.44 23.61 36.35
CA ALA A 60 0.34 22.55 37.00
C ALA A 60 1.51 23.09 37.84
N PHE A 61 2.22 24.12 37.37
CA PHE A 61 3.46 24.60 37.98
C PHE A 61 3.33 25.88 38.81
N LEU A 62 2.32 26.74 38.59
CA LEU A 62 2.14 27.95 39.40
C LEU A 62 1.76 27.59 40.85
N PRO A 63 2.26 28.30 41.87
CA PRO A 63 1.80 28.14 43.25
C PRO A 63 0.37 28.65 43.45
N ASP A 64 -0.33 28.10 44.46
CA ASP A 64 -1.76 28.37 44.71
C ASP A 64 -2.05 29.86 44.93
N THR A 65 -1.11 30.59 45.54
CA THR A 65 -1.25 32.02 45.83
C THR A 65 -1.44 32.87 44.58
N TRP A 66 -0.82 32.49 43.45
CA TRP A 66 -0.95 33.21 42.19
C TRP A 66 -2.27 32.89 41.50
N ILE A 67 -2.71 31.63 41.58
CA ILE A 67 -3.99 31.18 41.01
C ILE A 67 -5.17 31.84 41.75
N GLN A 68 -5.09 31.90 43.08
CA GLN A 68 -6.09 32.57 43.92
C GLN A 68 -6.09 34.08 43.70
N ALA A 69 -4.94 34.71 43.43
CA ALA A 69 -4.86 36.14 43.09
C ALA A 69 -5.57 36.49 41.77
N VAL A 70 -5.63 35.55 40.82
CA VAL A 70 -6.42 35.67 39.57
C VAL A 70 -7.93 35.51 39.84
N GLY A 71 -8.33 35.14 41.06
CA GLY A 71 -9.73 34.97 41.47
C GLY A 71 -10.28 33.56 41.25
N ILE A 72 -9.42 32.57 41.00
CA ILE A 72 -9.81 31.17 40.78
C ILE A 72 -9.71 30.42 42.11
N TYR A 73 -10.85 30.20 42.76
CA TYR A 73 -10.93 29.54 44.06
C TYR A 73 -11.27 28.04 43.98
N TRP A 74 -11.75 27.56 42.82
CA TRP A 74 -12.11 26.17 42.62
C TRP A 74 -11.41 25.61 41.38
N TYR A 75 -10.56 24.61 41.58
CA TYR A 75 -9.90 23.83 40.55
C TYR A 75 -9.70 22.39 41.05
N PRO A 76 -9.59 21.39 40.14
CA PRO A 76 -9.34 20.01 40.54
C PRO A 76 -8.00 19.84 41.28
N ASN A 77 -7.82 18.72 41.98
CA ASN A 77 -6.57 18.44 42.70
C ASN A 77 -5.35 18.48 41.75
N ARG A 78 -4.22 19.01 42.21
CA ARG A 78 -2.97 19.12 41.43
C ARG A 78 -2.41 17.77 40.98
N GLU A 79 -2.77 16.68 41.67
CA GLU A 79 -2.37 15.31 41.30
C GLU A 79 -2.77 14.95 39.86
N TRP A 80 -3.86 15.54 39.35
CA TRP A 80 -4.29 15.34 37.96
C TRP A 80 -3.25 15.79 36.93
N ALA A 81 -2.39 16.75 37.28
CA ALA A 81 -1.27 17.17 36.42
C ALA A 81 -0.26 16.04 36.17
N LEU A 82 -0.12 15.10 37.11
CA LEU A 82 0.74 13.92 36.98
C LEU A 82 -0.04 12.73 36.40
N LEU A 83 -1.30 12.54 36.81
CA LEU A 83 -2.11 11.43 36.34
C LEU A 83 -2.36 11.50 34.83
N LEU A 84 -2.69 12.67 34.28
CA LEU A 84 -2.94 12.84 32.84
C LEU A 84 -1.78 12.35 31.95
N PRO A 85 -0.52 12.82 32.12
CA PRO A 85 0.59 12.31 31.33
C PRO A 85 0.88 10.84 31.61
N ALA A 86 0.78 10.37 32.85
CA ALA A 86 0.99 8.95 33.17
C ALA A 86 -0.01 8.03 32.45
N TYR A 87 -1.31 8.33 32.52
CA TYR A 87 -2.34 7.57 31.81
C TYR A 87 -2.20 7.69 30.29
N SER A 88 -1.77 8.84 29.76
CA SER A 88 -1.57 9.01 28.31
C SER A 88 -0.52 8.03 27.76
N ILE A 89 0.56 7.78 28.51
CA ILE A 89 1.61 6.82 28.12
C ILE A 89 1.05 5.39 28.16
N ILE A 90 0.28 5.05 29.21
CA ILE A 90 -0.34 3.72 29.34
C ILE A 90 -1.31 3.47 28.18
N ILE A 91 -2.16 4.45 27.86
CA ILE A 91 -3.10 4.37 26.74
C ILE A 91 -2.34 4.22 25.42
N ALA A 92 -1.30 5.02 25.17
CA ALA A 92 -0.50 4.91 23.97
C ALA A 92 0.13 3.52 23.82
N MET A 93 0.76 3.00 24.89
CA MET A 93 1.32 1.65 24.91
C MET A 93 0.24 0.59 24.63
N LEU A 94 -0.92 0.69 25.29
CA LEU A 94 -2.05 -0.22 25.10
C LEU A 94 -2.54 -0.20 23.64
N THR A 95 -2.66 0.99 23.03
CA THR A 95 -3.02 1.13 21.61
C THR A 95 -2.02 0.43 20.71
N TYR A 96 -0.71 0.61 20.94
CA TYR A 96 0.31 -0.07 20.15
C TYR A 96 0.28 -1.59 20.34
N PHE A 97 0.18 -2.09 21.56
CA PHE A 97 0.06 -3.54 21.80
C PHE A 97 -1.18 -4.13 21.15
N THR A 98 -2.31 -3.42 21.23
CA THR A 98 -3.56 -3.81 20.60
C THR A 98 -3.40 -3.84 19.08
N TYR A 99 -2.81 -2.81 18.49
CA TYR A 99 -2.52 -2.76 17.06
C TYR A 99 -1.65 -3.94 16.62
N TRP A 100 -0.57 -4.24 17.35
CA TRP A 100 0.29 -5.40 17.07
C TRP A 100 -0.47 -6.72 17.17
N ALA A 101 -1.30 -6.89 18.21
CA ALA A 101 -2.13 -8.07 18.36
C ALA A 101 -3.10 -8.23 17.18
N LEU A 102 -3.76 -7.15 16.77
CA LEU A 102 -4.64 -7.15 15.59
C LEU A 102 -3.87 -7.44 14.30
N ALA A 103 -2.68 -6.87 14.14
CA ALA A 103 -1.84 -7.12 12.97
C ALA A 103 -1.43 -8.60 12.88
N ILE A 104 -1.05 -9.22 14.01
CA ILE A 104 -0.72 -10.65 14.06
C ILE A 104 -1.94 -11.51 13.76
N VAL A 105 -3.11 -11.19 14.34
CA VAL A 105 -4.36 -11.92 14.09
C VAL A 105 -4.79 -11.81 12.62
N ASN A 106 -4.57 -10.66 11.98
CA ASN A 106 -4.92 -10.45 10.57
C ASN A 106 -3.85 -10.95 9.59
N THR A 107 -2.69 -11.41 10.06
CA THR A 107 -1.64 -11.94 9.18
C THR A 107 -1.99 -13.37 8.77
N PRO A 108 -2.05 -13.70 7.46
CA PRO A 108 -2.29 -15.06 7.00
C PRO A 108 -1.14 -15.99 7.42
N SER A 109 -1.41 -17.30 7.51
CA SER A 109 -0.38 -18.29 7.86
C SER A 109 0.85 -18.16 6.95
N PHE A 110 2.05 -18.31 7.51
CA PHE A 110 3.31 -18.27 6.75
C PHE A 110 3.39 -19.34 5.64
N SER A 111 2.57 -20.39 5.72
CA SER A 111 2.47 -21.43 4.69
C SER A 111 1.56 -21.04 3.51
N GLU A 112 0.76 -19.98 3.65
CA GLU A 112 -0.14 -19.51 2.60
C GLU A 112 0.55 -18.53 1.67
N LEU A 113 0.36 -18.72 0.36
CA LEU A 113 0.86 -17.80 -0.65
C LEU A 113 0.35 -16.36 -0.45
N ARG A 114 -0.84 -16.21 0.17
CA ARG A 114 -1.48 -14.93 0.53
C ARG A 114 -0.66 -14.07 1.50
N ALA A 115 0.31 -14.65 2.20
CA ALA A 115 1.26 -13.88 3.02
C ALA A 115 2.23 -13.04 2.17
N ILE A 116 2.45 -13.43 0.91
CA ILE A 116 3.41 -12.81 -0.01
C ILE A 116 2.68 -12.18 -1.21
N THR A 117 1.48 -12.67 -1.54
CA THR A 117 0.69 -12.23 -2.69
C THR A 117 -0.50 -11.38 -2.28
N ASP A 118 -0.71 -10.27 -2.98
CA ASP A 118 -1.89 -9.41 -2.82
C ASP A 118 -3.00 -9.81 -3.81
N SER A 119 -4.08 -9.02 -3.87
CA SER A 119 -5.21 -9.27 -4.77
C SER A 119 -4.93 -8.97 -6.24
N HIS A 120 -3.87 -8.22 -6.55
CA HIS A 120 -3.51 -7.84 -7.92
C HIS A 120 -2.45 -8.74 -8.56
N ALA A 121 -1.89 -9.68 -7.80
CA ALA A 121 -0.96 -10.65 -8.33
C ALA A 121 -1.60 -11.54 -9.39
N HIS A 122 -0.88 -11.72 -10.50
CA HIS A 122 -1.38 -12.43 -11.67
C HIS A 122 -1.03 -13.91 -11.55
N ILE A 123 -1.78 -14.65 -10.74
CA ILE A 123 -1.53 -16.07 -10.43
C ILE A 123 -2.54 -16.92 -11.23
N PRO A 124 -2.11 -18.03 -11.85
CA PRO A 124 -3.03 -18.90 -12.57
C PRO A 124 -4.06 -19.50 -11.61
N PRO A 125 -5.30 -19.72 -12.07
CA PRO A 125 -6.34 -20.31 -11.25
C PRO A 125 -5.88 -21.67 -10.69
N ARG A 126 -6.10 -21.89 -9.39
CA ARG A 126 -5.84 -23.19 -8.76
C ARG A 126 -6.70 -24.24 -9.46
N GLY A 127 -6.07 -25.21 -10.11
CA GLY A 127 -6.76 -26.38 -10.64
C GLY A 127 -7.58 -27.06 -9.55
N LEU A 128 -8.80 -27.50 -9.90
CA LEU A 128 -9.76 -28.14 -8.99
C LEU A 128 -9.27 -29.50 -8.45
N ASP A 129 -8.19 -30.02 -9.03
CA ASP A 129 -7.64 -31.35 -8.87
C ASP A 129 -6.17 -31.15 -8.46
N GLY A 130 -5.97 -31.07 -7.14
CA GLY A 130 -4.77 -30.58 -6.45
C GLY A 130 -3.45 -31.33 -6.67
N GLU A 131 -3.21 -31.95 -7.82
CA GLU A 131 -1.98 -32.69 -8.13
C GLU A 131 -1.08 -32.00 -9.16
N ILE A 132 -1.61 -31.19 -10.08
CA ILE A 132 -0.79 -30.55 -11.13
C ILE A 132 -0.62 -29.07 -10.80
N SER A 133 0.61 -28.67 -10.47
CA SER A 133 0.98 -27.25 -10.35
C SER A 133 0.53 -26.53 -11.63
N PRO A 134 -0.30 -25.49 -11.56
CA PRO A 134 -0.85 -24.82 -12.75
C PRO A 134 0.25 -24.28 -13.67
N TYR A 135 1.44 -24.00 -13.11
CA TYR A 135 2.65 -23.62 -13.83
C TYR A 135 3.23 -24.71 -14.75
N VAL A 136 2.88 -25.99 -14.53
CA VAL A 136 3.34 -27.11 -15.36
C VAL A 136 2.49 -27.27 -16.61
N ALA A 137 1.19 -26.98 -16.53
CA ALA A 137 0.30 -27.01 -17.69
C ALA A 137 0.72 -25.96 -18.76
N LEU A 138 1.33 -24.87 -18.32
CA LEU A 138 1.90 -23.80 -19.15
C LEU A 138 3.18 -24.21 -19.91
N LEU A 139 3.79 -25.36 -19.60
CA LEU A 139 4.97 -25.90 -20.31
C LEU A 139 4.60 -26.71 -21.55
N SER A 140 3.30 -26.84 -21.87
CA SER A 140 2.83 -27.59 -23.03
C SER A 140 3.29 -26.89 -24.32
N PRO A 141 3.99 -27.59 -25.24
CA PRO A 141 4.61 -26.98 -26.41
C PRO A 141 3.62 -26.43 -27.46
N ASP A 142 2.34 -26.79 -27.34
CA ASP A 142 1.27 -26.41 -28.29
C ASP A 142 0.38 -25.25 -27.81
N THR A 143 0.64 -24.69 -26.61
CA THR A 143 -0.19 -23.62 -26.04
C THR A 143 0.63 -22.35 -25.90
N ILE A 144 0.11 -21.20 -26.36
CA ILE A 144 0.69 -19.89 -26.02
C ILE A 144 0.28 -19.58 -24.58
N PRO A 145 1.20 -19.57 -23.61
CA PRO A 145 0.86 -19.36 -22.21
C PRO A 145 0.50 -17.89 -21.96
N GLU A 146 -0.53 -17.65 -21.15
CA GLU A 146 -0.76 -16.34 -20.55
C GLU A 146 0.36 -16.01 -19.56
N ILE A 147 0.70 -14.73 -19.41
CA ILE A 147 1.82 -14.27 -18.57
C ILE A 147 1.35 -14.25 -17.11
N TYR A 148 1.93 -15.10 -16.27
CA TYR A 148 1.64 -15.17 -14.84
C TYR A 148 2.88 -14.87 -13.99
N ASP A 149 2.66 -14.33 -12.80
CA ASP A 149 3.69 -14.12 -11.78
C ASP A 149 4.14 -15.46 -11.20
N ILE A 150 5.44 -15.77 -11.33
CA ILE A 150 6.00 -17.01 -10.80
C ILE A 150 6.27 -16.84 -9.30
N PRO A 151 5.75 -17.72 -8.43
CA PRO A 151 5.94 -17.59 -7.00
C PRO A 151 7.43 -17.75 -6.66
N ILE A 152 7.91 -16.91 -5.74
CA ILE A 152 9.32 -16.84 -5.35
C ILE A 152 9.87 -18.20 -4.87
N GLY A 153 9.04 -19.06 -4.28
CA GLY A 153 9.43 -20.42 -3.89
C GLY A 153 9.82 -21.31 -5.08
N VAL A 154 9.14 -21.17 -6.22
CA VAL A 154 9.47 -21.90 -7.46
C VAL A 154 10.78 -21.35 -8.04
N VAL A 155 10.92 -20.03 -8.12
CA VAL A 155 12.15 -19.37 -8.60
C VAL A 155 13.35 -19.78 -7.75
N ASN A 156 13.22 -19.72 -6.42
CA ASN A 156 14.29 -20.08 -5.50
C ASN A 156 14.68 -21.57 -5.65
N ARG A 157 13.69 -22.47 -5.79
CA ARG A 157 13.95 -23.89 -6.04
C ARG A 157 14.64 -24.13 -7.39
N MET A 158 14.31 -23.39 -8.44
CA MET A 158 14.95 -23.54 -9.74
C MET A 158 16.36 -22.95 -9.76
N ALA A 159 16.54 -21.76 -9.17
CA ALA A 159 17.82 -21.05 -9.14
C ALA A 159 18.82 -21.70 -8.19
N TYR A 160 18.38 -22.18 -7.02
CA TYR A 160 19.25 -22.67 -5.95
C TYR A 160 19.04 -24.16 -5.61
N GLY A 161 18.11 -24.85 -6.26
CA GLY A 161 17.87 -26.27 -6.03
C GLY A 161 19.08 -27.12 -6.44
N LYS A 162 19.55 -27.98 -5.53
CA LYS A 162 20.61 -28.95 -5.85
C LYS A 162 20.12 -29.89 -6.95
N ARG A 163 20.69 -29.77 -8.16
CA ARG A 163 20.53 -30.81 -9.20
C ARG A 163 21.12 -32.11 -8.65
N LYS A 164 20.27 -33.11 -8.37
CA LYS A 164 20.75 -34.49 -8.20
C LYS A 164 21.35 -34.91 -9.53
N ARG A 165 22.67 -34.88 -9.62
CA ARG A 165 23.42 -35.41 -10.75
C ARG A 165 23.17 -36.91 -10.74
N LEU A 166 22.30 -37.39 -11.63
CA LEU A 166 22.12 -38.82 -11.87
C LEU A 166 23.51 -39.37 -12.23
N ARG A 167 24.08 -40.23 -11.39
CA ARG A 167 25.27 -41.01 -11.77
C ARG A 167 24.83 -41.88 -12.94
N GLY A 168 25.45 -41.67 -14.11
CA GLY A 168 25.30 -42.59 -15.23
C GLY A 168 25.77 -43.99 -14.83
N PRO A 169 25.31 -45.04 -15.53
CA PRO A 169 25.80 -46.39 -15.34
C PRO A 169 27.33 -46.34 -15.51
N SER A 170 28.07 -46.89 -14.55
CA SER A 170 29.49 -47.14 -14.77
C SER A 170 29.53 -48.27 -15.78
N ASP A 171 30.07 -47.98 -16.97
CA ASP A 171 30.57 -49.01 -17.87
C ASP A 171 31.58 -49.83 -17.06
N PHE A 172 31.21 -51.07 -16.75
CA PHE A 172 32.14 -52.09 -16.29
C PHE A 172 32.34 -53.03 -17.48
N ASP A 173 33.56 -52.99 -18.00
CA ASP A 173 34.16 -53.98 -18.91
C ASP A 173 34.10 -55.41 -18.34
#